data_AF-A0A328SU09-F1
#
_entry.id   AF-A0A328SU09-F1
#
_cell.length_a   1.000
_cell.length_b   1.000
_cell.length_c   1.000
_cell.angle_alpha   90.00
_cell.angle_beta   90.00
_cell.angle_gamma   90.00
#
_symmetry.space_group_name_H-M   'P 1'
#
loop_
_entity.id
_entity.type
_entity.pdbx_description
1 polymer ?
#
loop_
_entity_poly.entity_id
_entity_poly.type
_entity_poly.pdbx_seq_one_letter_code
_entity_poly.pdbx_strand_id
1 'polypeptide(L)'
;MTEQQAIDALIASGIHAQVRDWALGRSIFAGVGEFEHRGIHGYTHARYIYPKGETWHVLDCNVTEQGFATLEQAVSHTISALSSFAKK
;
A
#
# COMPACT_ATOMS: atom_id res chain seq x y z
N MET A 1 -11.91 9.70 -3.45
CA MET A 1 -10.47 9.53 -3.54
C MET A 1 -10.22 8.59 -4.70
N THR A 2 -9.40 9.01 -5.65
CA THR A 2 -8.95 8.18 -6.77
C THR A 2 -7.72 7.35 -6.38
N GLU A 3 -7.37 6.36 -7.20
CA GLU A 3 -6.14 5.56 -7.03
C GLU A 3 -4.88 6.45 -6.97
N GLN A 4 -4.76 7.44 -7.86
CA GLN A 4 -3.63 8.37 -7.86
C GLN A 4 -3.59 9.23 -6.59
N GLN A 5 -4.74 9.72 -6.10
CA GLN A 5 -4.81 10.48 -4.86
C GLN A 5 -4.39 9.65 -3.64
N ALA A 6 -4.69 8.35 -3.64
CA ALA A 6 -4.22 7.43 -2.60
C ALA A 6 -2.69 7.25 -2.63
N ILE A 7 -2.11 7.12 -3.82
CA ILE A 7 -0.65 7.07 -4.01
C ILE A 7 0.01 8.35 -3.51
N ASP A 8 -0.49 9.51 -3.94
CA ASP A 8 0.06 10.81 -3.55
C ASP A 8 0.01 11.00 -2.03
N ALA A 9 -1.07 10.57 -1.37
CA ALA A 9 -1.21 10.62 0.09
C ALA A 9 -0.22 9.71 0.83
N LEU A 10 0.03 8.51 0.29
CA LEU A 10 1.04 7.59 0.83
C LEU A 10 2.45 8.18 0.69
N ILE A 11 2.78 8.73 -0.47
CA ILE A 11 4.07 9.38 -0.74
C ILE A 11 4.28 10.59 0.18
N ALA A 12 3.25 11.43 0.36
CA ALA A 12 3.29 12.56 1.28
C ALA A 12 3.54 12.14 2.73
N SER A 13 3.22 10.89 3.08
CA SER A 13 3.47 10.30 4.40
C SER A 13 4.85 9.62 4.51
N GLY A 14 5.72 9.77 3.51
CA GLY A 14 7.05 9.17 3.46
C GLY A 14 7.06 7.68 3.09
N ILE A 15 5.98 7.18 2.49
CA ILE A 15 5.86 5.78 2.06
C ILE A 15 6.05 5.71 0.55
N HIS A 16 6.92 4.81 0.09
CA HIS A 16 7.02 4.55 -1.33
C HIS A 16 5.72 3.91 -1.82
N ALA A 17 5.05 4.51 -2.81
CA ALA A 17 3.82 3.96 -3.35
C ALA A 17 3.77 4.03 -4.88
N GLN A 18 3.20 3.00 -5.49
CA GLN A 18 3.03 2.93 -6.95
C GLN A 18 1.91 1.96 -7.34
N VAL A 19 1.34 2.14 -8.53
CA VAL A 19 0.47 1.12 -9.13
C VAL A 19 1.32 -0.08 -9.57
N ARG A 20 0.86 -1.27 -9.24
CA ARG A 20 1.41 -2.55 -9.69
C ARG A 20 0.27 -3.45 -10.14
N ASP A 21 0.44 -4.03 -11.33
CA ASP A 21 -0.38 -5.15 -11.75
C ASP A 21 0.29 -6.44 -11.24
N TRP A 22 -0.41 -7.20 -10.40
CA TRP A 22 0.11 -8.43 -9.80
C TRP A 22 -1.00 -9.48 -9.67
N ALA A 23 -0.77 -10.59 -8.98
CA ALA A 23 -1.64 -11.77 -8.92
C ALA A 23 -3.10 -11.49 -8.50
N LEU A 24 -3.36 -10.34 -7.88
CA LEU A 24 -4.69 -9.88 -7.46
C LEU A 24 -5.29 -8.82 -8.41
N GLY A 25 -4.68 -8.63 -9.57
CA GLY A 25 -4.96 -7.56 -10.53
C GLY A 25 -4.25 -6.25 -10.18
N ARG A 26 -4.83 -5.15 -10.66
CA ARG A 26 -4.33 -3.79 -10.43
C ARG A 26 -4.42 -3.44 -8.95
N SER A 27 -3.29 -3.10 -8.36
CA SER A 27 -3.14 -2.82 -6.93
C SER A 27 -2.18 -1.65 -6.69
N ILE A 28 -2.27 -1.04 -5.52
CA ILE A 28 -1.30 -0.06 -5.04
C ILE A 28 -0.30 -0.81 -4.16
N PHE A 29 0.95 -0.82 -4.57
CA PHE A 29 2.07 -1.22 -3.71
C PHE A 29 2.42 -0.06 -2.78
N ALA A 30 2.63 -0.34 -1.49
CA ALA A 30 3.10 0.60 -0.49
C ALA A 30 4.26 -0.04 0.31
N GLY A 31 5.43 0.58 0.34
CA GLY A 31 6.64 0.03 0.94
C GLY A 31 7.45 1.04 1.75
N VAL A 32 8.10 0.57 2.82
CA VAL A 32 9.04 1.34 3.65
C VAL A 32 10.27 0.50 3.99
N GLY A 33 11.34 1.18 4.39
CA GLY A 33 12.63 0.52 4.66
C GLY A 33 13.26 0.02 3.37
N GLU A 34 13.45 0.92 2.41
CA GLU A 34 14.12 0.59 1.15
C GLU A 34 15.51 0.02 1.41
N PHE A 35 15.87 -1.06 0.72
CA PHE A 35 17.19 -1.66 0.76
C PHE A 35 17.59 -2.19 -0.62
N GLU A 36 18.90 -2.38 -0.80
CA GLU A 36 19.45 -3.06 -1.96
C GLU A 36 20.30 -4.24 -1.49
N HIS A 37 20.09 -5.42 -2.07
CA HIS A 37 20.94 -6.58 -1.85
C HIS A 37 21.28 -7.25 -3.18
N ARG A 38 22.56 -7.22 -3.56
CA ARG A 38 23.07 -7.81 -4.82
C ARG A 38 22.35 -7.27 -6.08
N GLY A 39 22.09 -5.96 -6.13
CA GLY A 39 21.37 -5.33 -7.24
C GLY A 39 19.85 -5.56 -7.24
N ILE A 40 19.31 -6.20 -6.20
CA ILE A 40 17.86 -6.34 -6.01
C ILE A 40 17.42 -5.25 -5.03
N HIS A 41 16.58 -4.33 -5.51
CA HIS A 41 15.90 -3.35 -4.66
C HIS A 41 14.68 -4.00 -4.00
N GLY A 42 14.53 -3.77 -2.70
CA GLY A 42 13.44 -4.28 -1.90
C GLY A 42 13.01 -3.27 -0.85
N TYR A 43 11.94 -3.63 -0.14
CA TYR A 43 11.42 -2.87 1.00
C TYR A 43 11.28 -3.84 2.16
N THR A 44 11.80 -3.48 3.33
CA THR A 44 11.73 -4.30 4.54
C THR A 44 10.28 -4.60 4.92
N HIS A 45 9.37 -3.67 4.67
CA HIS A 45 7.94 -3.88 4.84
C HIS A 45 7.17 -3.38 3.62
N ALA A 46 6.22 -4.20 3.17
CA ALA A 46 5.39 -3.88 2.03
C ALA A 46 3.96 -4.39 2.22
N ARG A 47 3.01 -3.61 1.70
CA ARG A 47 1.59 -3.95 1.65
C ARG A 47 1.05 -3.66 0.27
N TYR A 48 0.09 -4.48 -0.14
CA TYR A 48 -0.67 -4.27 -1.37
C TYR A 48 -2.10 -3.90 -1.03
N ILE A 49 -2.55 -2.77 -1.56
CA ILE A 49 -3.93 -2.31 -1.44
C ILE A 49 -4.61 -2.62 -2.76
N TYR A 50 -5.62 -3.50 -2.76
CA TYR A 50 -6.25 -4.00 -3.98
C TYR A 50 -7.78 -3.95 -3.90
N PRO A 51 -8.48 -3.73 -5.02
CA PRO A 51 -9.94 -3.73 -5.05
C PRO A 51 -10.46 -5.19 -5.09
N LYS A 52 -11.57 -5.43 -4.39
CA LYS A 52 -12.37 -6.65 -4.49
C LYS A 52 -13.85 -6.26 -4.46
N GLY A 53 -14.50 -6.28 -5.62
CA GLY A 53 -15.82 -5.69 -5.79
C GLY A 53 -15.78 -4.18 -5.53
N GLU A 54 -16.70 -3.68 -4.70
CA GLU A 54 -16.78 -2.26 -4.31
C GLU A 54 -15.91 -1.90 -3.10
N THR A 55 -15.15 -2.86 -2.57
CA THR A 55 -14.34 -2.70 -1.37
C THR A 55 -12.84 -2.79 -1.65
N TRP A 56 -12.03 -2.15 -0.81
CA TRP A 56 -10.57 -2.20 -0.87
C TRP A 56 -10.03 -3.06 0.27
N HIS A 57 -9.03 -3.88 -0.04
CA HIS A 57 -8.41 -4.82 0.90
C HIS A 57 -6.90 -4.63 0.95
N VAL A 58 -6.30 -5.17 2.01
CA VAL A 58 -4.84 -5.19 2.19
C VAL A 58 -4.37 -6.62 2.17
N LEU A 59 -3.31 -6.86 1.41
CA LEU A 59 -2.44 -8.01 1.57
C LEU A 59 -1.14 -7.53 2.21
N ASP A 60 -0.82 -8.08 3.37
CA ASP A 60 0.48 -7.86 4.01
C ASP A 60 1.50 -8.89 3.47
N CYS A 61 2.67 -8.41 3.07
CA CYS A 61 3.75 -9.27 2.59
C CYS A 61 4.75 -9.66 3.69
N ASN A 62 4.56 -9.18 4.93
CA ASN A 62 5.43 -9.54 6.05
C ASN A 62 5.31 -11.03 6.41
N VAL A 63 6.46 -11.72 6.42
CA VAL A 63 6.59 -13.10 6.90
C VAL A 63 6.90 -13.15 8.40
N THR A 64 7.52 -12.14 9.00
CA THR A 64 7.79 -12.09 10.46
C THR A 64 8.21 -10.70 10.92
N GLU A 65 7.81 -10.35 12.15
CA GLU A 65 8.24 -9.22 12.99
C GLU A 65 7.58 -7.84 12.83
N GLN A 66 7.55 -7.14 13.99
CA GLN A 66 6.67 -6.04 14.40
C GLN A 66 6.50 -4.94 13.34
N GLY A 67 5.24 -4.59 13.10
CA GLY A 67 4.84 -3.64 12.07
C GLY A 67 5.40 -2.23 12.27
N PHE A 68 5.74 -1.58 11.15
CA PHE A 68 5.98 -0.15 11.12
C PHE A 68 4.65 0.59 11.35
N ALA A 69 4.49 1.18 12.55
CA ALA A 69 3.27 1.91 12.93
C ALA A 69 2.88 2.98 11.91
N THR A 70 3.86 3.66 11.29
CA THR A 70 3.63 4.67 10.25
C THR A 70 3.04 4.07 8.97
N LEU A 71 3.55 2.93 8.50
CA LEU A 71 3.00 2.22 7.34
C LEU A 71 1.58 1.73 7.65
N GLU A 72 1.36 1.23 8.86
CA GLU A 72 0.05 0.73 9.27
C GLU A 72 -1.03 1.80 9.32
N GLN A 73 -0.72 2.92 9.98
CA GLN A 73 -1.62 4.07 10.05
C GLN A 73 -1.93 4.62 8.66
N ALA A 74 -0.92 4.82 7.81
CA ALA A 74 -1.12 5.38 6.48
C ALA A 74 -1.93 4.46 5.55
N VAL A 75 -1.70 3.15 5.61
CA VAL A 75 -2.48 2.16 4.84
C VAL A 75 -3.93 2.12 5.33
N SER A 76 -4.16 2.09 6.65
CA SER A 76 -5.49 2.10 7.25
C SER A 76 -6.30 3.36 6.88
N HIS A 77 -5.66 4.53 6.94
CA HIS A 77 -6.25 5.80 6.52
C HIS A 77 -6.61 5.78 5.03
N THR A 78 -5.71 5.27 4.18
CA THR A 78 -5.91 5.16 2.73
C THR A 78 -7.12 4.29 2.40
N ILE A 79 -7.27 3.12 3.02
CA ILE A 79 -8.43 2.23 2.79
C ILE A 79 -9.72 2.88 3.24
N SER A 80 -9.70 3.56 4.39
CA SER A 80 -10.87 4.25 4.94
C SER A 80 -11.34 5.36 3.98
N ALA A 81 -10.41 6.12 3.42
CA ALA A 81 -10.69 7.18 2.45
C ALA A 81 -11.20 6.63 1.10
N LEU A 82 -10.61 5.55 0.59
CA LEU A 82 -11.06 4.87 -0.63
C LEU A 82 -12.47 4.28 -0.47
N SER A 83 -12.72 3.60 0.64
CA SER A 83 -14.01 2.94 0.92
C SER A 83 -15.14 3.94 1.19
N SER A 84 -14.83 5.12 1.72
CA SER A 84 -15.82 6.21 1.92
C SER A 84 -16.32 6.81 0.60
N PHE A 85 -15.52 6.70 -0.47
CA PHE A 85 -15.90 7.20 -1.79
C PHE A 85 -16.64 6.16 -2.63
N ALA A 86 -16.37 4.86 -2.45
CA ALA A 86 -17.09 3.80 -3.16
C ALA A 86 -18.58 3.71 -2.76
N LYS A 87 -18.98 4.31 -1.63
CA LYS A 87 -20.37 4.34 -1.12
C LYS A 87 -21.19 5.57 -1.58
N LYS A 88 -20.62 6.45 -2.40
CA LYS A 88 -21.31 7.61 -2.99
C LYS A 88 -21.56 7.36 -4.47
#